data_AF-A0A6L3II24-F1
#
_entry.id   AF-A0A6L3II24-F1
#
_cell.length_a   1.000
_cell.length_b   1.000
_cell.length_c   1.000
_cell.angle_alpha   90.00
_cell.angle_beta   90.00
_cell.angle_gamma   90.00
#
_symmetry.space_group_name_H-M   'P 1'
#
loop_
_entity.id
_entity.type
_entity.pdbx_description
1 polymer ?
#
loop_
_entity_poly.entity_id
_entity_poly.type
_entity_poly.pdbx_seq_one_letter_code
_entity_poly.pdbx_strand_id
1 'polypeptide(L)'
;MIESLDVILWDKKVGTLVANREGHRSKACFYFDSDYVRDGYDIAPLRAPVKGVAAQRGLPVYPDEERLFGGLPSFIADSLPDHWGNTVFNKWAKV
;
A
#
# COMPACT_ATOMS: atom_id res chain seq x y z
N MET A 1 4.32 11.24 15.71
CA MET A 1 4.53 9.80 15.52
C MET A 1 4.22 9.51 14.05
N ILE A 2 5.11 8.82 13.34
CA ILE A 2 4.85 8.41 11.95
C ILE A 2 3.98 7.15 12.02
N GLU A 3 2.79 7.19 11.40
CA GLU A 3 1.91 6.03 11.31
C GLU A 3 2.40 5.14 10.16
N SER A 4 2.85 3.92 10.48
CA SER A 4 3.33 2.97 9.48
C SER A 4 2.76 1.58 9.68
N LEU A 5 2.60 0.85 8.57
CA LEU A 5 2.09 -0.52 8.53
C LEU A 5 2.99 -1.38 7.64
N ASP A 6 3.40 -2.52 8.16
CA ASP A 6 4.15 -3.50 7.37
C ASP A 6 3.21 -4.22 6.41
N VAL A 7 3.66 -4.35 5.16
CA VAL A 7 2.97 -5.14 4.13
C VAL A 7 3.68 -6.49 4.06
N ILE A 8 2.93 -7.56 4.27
CA ILE A 8 3.44 -8.93 4.31
C ILE A 8 2.74 -9.73 3.23
N LEU A 9 3.53 -10.50 2.46
CA LEU A 9 3.05 -11.42 1.45
C LEU A 9 3.72 -12.77 1.67
N TRP A 10 2.92 -13.79 2.00
CA TRP A 10 3.39 -15.14 2.34
C TRP A 10 4.53 -15.16 3.37
N ASP A 11 4.29 -14.55 4.54
CA ASP A 11 5.23 -14.42 5.65
C ASP A 11 6.53 -13.65 5.34
N LYS A 12 6.66 -13.07 4.14
CA LYS A 12 7.77 -12.18 3.77
C LYS A 12 7.31 -10.73 3.79
N LYS A 13 8.07 -9.88 4.48
CA LYS A 13 7.88 -8.42 4.41
C LYS A 13 8.22 -7.94 3.00
N VAL A 14 7.22 -7.41 2.30
CA VAL A 14 7.36 -6.84 0.94
C VAL A 14 7.70 -5.36 1.00
N GLY A 15 7.24 -4.68 2.05
CA GLY A 15 7.46 -3.25 2.21
C GLY A 15 6.69 -2.68 3.39
N THR A 16 6.65 -1.36 3.44
CA THR A 16 6.02 -0.60 4.52
C THR A 16 5.17 0.52 3.92
N LEU A 17 3.92 0.63 4.36
CA LEU A 17 3.09 1.80 4.14
C LEU A 17 3.41 2.85 5.19
N VAL A 18 3.61 4.08 4.75
CA VAL A 18 3.83 5.24 5.63
C VAL A 18 2.73 6.24 5.36
N ALA A 19 1.89 6.48 6.36
CA ALA A 19 0.77 7.41 6.25
C ALA A 19 1.21 8.85 6.52
N ASN A 20 0.65 9.75 5.72
CA ASN A 20 0.70 11.19 5.89
C ASN A 20 -0.74 11.73 5.92
N ARG A 21 -1.07 12.46 6.98
CA ARG A 21 -2.38 13.08 7.13
C ARG A 21 -2.35 14.46 6.49
N GLU A 22 -3.06 14.61 5.38
CA GLU A 22 -3.20 15.89 4.67
C GLU A 22 -4.65 16.39 4.83
N GLY A 23 -4.89 17.20 5.86
CA GLY A 23 -6.23 17.67 6.22
C GLY A 23 -7.15 16.53 6.66
N HIS A 24 -8.27 16.35 5.94
CA HIS A 24 -9.25 15.27 6.21
C HIS A 24 -8.96 13.98 5.43
N ARG A 25 -7.94 13.97 4.57
CA ARG A 25 -7.60 12.81 3.74
C ARG A 25 -6.32 12.17 4.28
N SER A 26 -6.37 10.87 4.50
CA SER A 26 -5.17 10.08 4.76
C SER A 26 -4.58 9.64 3.42
N LYS A 27 -3.31 9.92 3.19
CA LYS A 27 -2.55 9.39 2.07
C LYS A 27 -1.46 8.48 2.60
N ALA A 28 -1.14 7.39 1.92
CA ALA A 28 0.00 6.55 2.30
C ALA A 28 0.90 6.29 1.11
N CYS A 29 2.21 6.41 1.33
CA CYS A 29 3.22 5.99 0.38
C CYS A 29 3.70 4.58 0.74
N PHE A 30 4.01 3.78 -0.27
CA PHE A 30 4.60 2.46 -0.08
C PHE A 30 6.11 2.52 -0.33
N TYR A 31 6.88 1.91 0.58
CA TYR A 31 8.31 1.71 0.44
C TYR A 31 8.58 0.22 0.33
N PHE A 32 9.33 -0.20 -0.68
CA PHE A 32 9.78 -1.57 -0.75
C PHE A 32 10.76 -1.88 0.37
N ASP A 33 10.68 -3.11 0.88
CA ASP A 33 11.69 -3.66 1.78
C ASP A 33 12.95 -4.01 0.98
N SER A 34 14.13 -3.62 1.48
CA SER A 34 15.39 -3.82 0.75
C SER A 34 15.71 -5.29 0.49
N ASP A 35 15.33 -6.19 1.40
CA ASP A 35 15.54 -7.62 1.22
C ASP A 35 14.54 -8.21 0.22
N TYR A 36 13.36 -7.60 0.10
CA TYR A 36 12.42 -7.96 -0.96
C TYR A 36 12.90 -7.50 -2.34
N VAL A 37 13.48 -6.30 -2.47
CA VAL A 37 13.94 -5.77 -3.77
C VAL A 37 15.01 -6.65 -4.44
N ARG A 38 15.82 -7.35 -3.65
CA ARG A 38 16.91 -8.19 -4.16
C ARG A 38 16.40 -9.42 -4.92
N ASP A 39 15.48 -10.16 -4.31
CA ASP A 39 15.08 -11.51 -4.78
C ASP A 39 13.55 -11.69 -4.88
N GLY A 40 12.77 -10.63 -4.69
CA GLY A 40 11.31 -10.63 -4.77
C GLY A 40 10.80 -10.58 -6.22
N TYR A 41 9.59 -11.10 -6.42
CA TYR A 41 8.87 -10.96 -7.68
C TYR A 41 8.05 -9.67 -7.72
N ASP A 42 7.68 -9.24 -8.92
CA ASP A 42 6.84 -8.07 -9.13
C ASP A 42 5.41 -8.31 -8.59
N ILE A 43 5.06 -7.60 -7.51
CA ILE A 43 3.69 -7.62 -6.94
C ILE A 43 2.74 -6.67 -7.68
N ALA A 44 3.29 -5.65 -8.33
CA ALA A 44 2.54 -4.66 -9.09
C ALA A 44 3.37 -4.16 -10.28
N PRO A 45 3.68 -5.02 -11.28
CA PRO A 45 4.67 -4.70 -12.32
C PRO A 45 4.39 -3.39 -13.08
N LEU A 46 3.11 -3.05 -13.27
CA LEU A 46 2.71 -1.85 -13.99
C LEU A 46 2.82 -0.58 -13.14
N ARG A 47 2.66 -0.67 -11.83
CA ARG A 47 2.53 0.49 -10.95
C ARG A 47 3.75 0.72 -10.06
N ALA A 48 4.36 -0.37 -9.62
CA ALA A 48 5.50 -0.43 -8.71
C ALA A 48 6.38 -1.64 -9.08
N PRO A 49 7.06 -1.61 -10.24
CA PRO A 49 7.96 -2.69 -10.61
C PRO A 49 9.13 -2.77 -9.61
N VAL A 50 9.47 -3.97 -9.16
CA VAL A 50 10.55 -4.25 -8.19
C VAL A 50 11.93 -3.87 -8.74
N LYS A 51 12.09 -3.89 -10.07
CA LYS A 51 13.29 -3.39 -10.77
C LYS A 51 13.19 -1.91 -11.16
N GLY A 52 12.09 -1.25 -10.83
CA GLY A 52 11.89 0.17 -11.08
C GLY A 52 12.71 1.06 -10.17
N VAL A 53 12.84 2.34 -10.55
CA VAL A 53 13.63 3.34 -9.81
C VAL A 53 13.17 3.47 -8.36
N ALA A 54 11.86 3.40 -8.10
CA ALA A 54 11.31 3.54 -6.76
C ALA A 54 11.84 2.45 -5.82
N ALA A 55 11.69 1.18 -6.20
CA ALA A 55 12.19 0.04 -5.45
C ALA A 55 13.72 0.06 -5.32
N GLN A 56 14.44 0.22 -6.44
CA GLN A 56 15.90 0.09 -6.49
C GLN A 56 16.64 1.21 -5.77
N ARG A 57 16.01 2.38 -5.59
CA ARG A 57 16.61 3.53 -4.89
C ARG A 57 15.95 3.84 -3.54
N GLY A 58 15.06 2.97 -3.06
CA GLY A 58 14.35 3.19 -1.79
C GLY A 58 13.46 4.44 -1.78
N LEU A 59 12.94 4.85 -2.95
CA LEU A 59 12.03 5.98 -3.06
C LEU A 59 10.58 5.50 -2.84
N PRO A 60 9.69 6.38 -2.35
CA PRO A 60 8.29 6.04 -2.17
C PRO A 60 7.60 5.77 -3.51
N VAL A 61 6.70 4.79 -3.48
CA VAL A 61 5.58 4.70 -4.42
C VAL A 61 4.44 5.53 -3.85
N TYR A 62 4.19 6.66 -4.49
CA TYR A 62 3.13 7.58 -4.09
C TYR A 62 1.74 6.99 -4.35
N PRO A 63 0.73 7.40 -3.55
CA PRO A 63 -0.64 6.99 -3.76
C PRO A 63 -1.18 7.47 -5.10
N ASP A 64 -2.19 6.77 -5.60
CA ASP A 64 -2.91 7.18 -6.80
C ASP A 64 -3.88 8.33 -6.48
N GLU A 65 -4.02 9.27 -7.42
CA GLU A 65 -4.79 10.50 -7.21
C GLU A 65 -6.30 10.27 -7.31
N GLU A 66 -6.71 9.20 -7.99
CA GLU A 66 -8.11 8.86 -8.16
C GLU A 66 -8.77 8.55 -6.82
N ARG A 67 -9.94 9.16 -6.61
CA ARG A 67 -10.73 8.98 -5.39
C ARG A 67 -11.01 7.51 -5.07
N LEU A 68 -11.07 6.65 -6.08
CA LEU A 68 -11.38 5.23 -5.95
C LEU A 68 -10.34 4.46 -5.12
N PHE A 69 -9.08 4.92 -5.10
CA PHE A 69 -8.00 4.28 -4.33
C PHE A 69 -7.85 4.83 -2.91
N GLY A 70 -8.67 5.80 -2.51
CA GLY A 70 -8.74 6.27 -1.12
C GLY A 70 -7.44 6.85 -0.56
N GLY A 71 -6.52 7.31 -1.42
CA GLY A 71 -5.21 7.81 -0.98
C GLY A 71 -4.17 6.72 -0.75
N LEU A 72 -4.35 5.53 -1.34
CA LEU A 72 -3.38 4.45 -1.36
C LEU A 72 -2.83 4.24 -2.78
N PRO A 73 -1.67 3.57 -2.93
CA PRO A 73 -1.31 2.98 -4.21
C PRO A 73 -2.35 1.92 -4.60
N SER A 74 -2.74 1.90 -5.87
CA SER A 74 -3.78 1.04 -6.44
C SER A 74 -3.62 -0.42 -6.07
N PHE A 75 -2.42 -0.99 -6.21
CA PHE A 75 -2.16 -2.40 -5.86
C PHE A 75 -2.35 -2.73 -4.37
N ILE A 76 -2.29 -1.74 -3.48
CA ILE A 76 -2.63 -1.89 -2.06
C ILE A 76 -4.13 -1.77 -1.86
N ALA A 77 -4.76 -0.79 -2.52
CA ALA A 77 -6.20 -0.59 -2.47
C ALA A 77 -6.98 -1.83 -2.95
N ASP A 78 -6.47 -2.55 -3.94
CA ASP A 78 -7.05 -3.81 -4.44
C ASP A 78 -7.13 -4.93 -3.39
N SER A 79 -6.34 -4.84 -2.31
CA SER A 79 -6.41 -5.78 -1.19
C SER A 79 -7.48 -5.41 -0.14
N LEU A 80 -8.10 -4.24 -0.28
CA LEU A 80 -9.11 -3.74 0.64
C LEU A 80 -10.53 -4.00 0.11
N PRO A 81 -11.52 -4.15 1.01
CA PRO A 81 -12.90 -4.28 0.58
C PRO A 81 -13.38 -3.03 -0.18
N ASP A 82 -14.22 -3.24 -1.19
CA ASP A 82 -14.93 -2.18 -1.88
C ASP A 82 -16.03 -1.56 -1.01
N HIS A 83 -16.90 -0.72 -1.58
CA HIS A 83 -17.96 -0.08 -0.82
C HIS A 83 -18.94 -1.08 -0.18
N TRP A 84 -19.27 -2.17 -0.90
CA TRP A 84 -20.17 -3.20 -0.40
C TRP A 84 -19.48 -4.02 0.70
N GLY A 85 -18.25 -4.46 0.46
CA GLY A 85 -17.44 -5.17 1.45
C GLY A 85 -17.24 -4.37 2.72
N ASN A 86 -16.98 -3.06 2.62
CA ASN A 86 -16.91 -2.17 3.78
C ASN A 86 -18.26 -2.11 4.51
N THR A 87 -19.39 -2.11 3.79
CA THR A 87 -20.72 -2.12 4.42
C THR A 87 -20.93 -3.40 5.23
N VAL A 88 -20.60 -4.55 4.66
CA VAL A 88 -20.68 -5.85 5.35
C VAL A 88 -19.74 -5.88 6.55
N PHE A 89 -18.47 -5.51 6.36
CA PHE A 89 -17.47 -5.49 7.41
C PHE A 89 -17.86 -4.56 8.56
N ASN A 90 -18.33 -3.34 8.26
CA ASN A 90 -18.79 -2.38 9.27
C ASN A 90 -20.03 -2.83 10.02
N LYS A 91 -20.87 -3.69 9.43
CA LYS A 91 -22.00 -4.31 10.14
C LYS A 91 -21.54 -5.45 11.03
N TRP A 92 -20.57 -6.23 10.58
CA TRP A 92 -19.98 -7.31 11.35
C TRP A 92 -19.12 -6.81 12.51
N ALA A 93 -18.26 -5.82 12.28
CA ALA A 93 -17.35 -5.24 13.28
C ALA A 93 -18.05 -4.36 14.33
N LYS A 94 -19.36 -4.14 14.21
CA LYS A 94 -20.19 -3.42 15.20
C LYS A 94 -20.51 -4.25 16.46
N VAL A 95 -19.60 -5.13 16.86
CA VAL A 95 -19.65 -5.83 18.15
C VAL A 95 -18.98 -4.96 19.21
#